data_AF-A0A2M7EE29-F1
#
_entry.id   AF-A0A2M7EE29-F1
#
_cell.length_a   1.000
_cell.length_b   1.000
_cell.length_c   1.000
_cell.angle_alpha   90.00
_cell.angle_beta   90.00
_cell.angle_gamma   90.00
#
_symmetry.space_group_name_H-M   'P 1'
#
loop_
_entity.id
_entity.type
_entity.pdbx_description
1 polymer ?
#
loop_
_entity_poly.entity_id
_entity_poly.type
_entity_poly.pdbx_seq_one_letter_code
_entity_poly.pdbx_strand_id
1 'polypeptide(L)' 'MDDLEKIKHLIGHWIEHGREHAIVYEEWAEKIQHHDGGAEIASALTKAAKKLYESVECLMALPHEQGHHRHHHE' A
#
# COMPACT_ATOMS: atom_id res chain seq x y z
N MET A 1 -7.07 10.21 -21.52
CA MET A 1 -5.92 9.59 -20.83
C MET A 1 -5.86 8.15 -21.30
N ASP A 2 -4.70 7.69 -21.73
CA ASP A 2 -4.49 6.28 -22.07
C ASP A 2 -4.64 5.41 -20.80
N ASP A 3 -5.12 4.17 -20.96
CA ASP A 3 -5.35 3.27 -19.82
C ASP A 3 -4.06 2.97 -19.05
N LEU A 4 -2.89 2.99 -19.71
CA LEU A 4 -1.59 2.82 -19.06
C LEU A 4 -1.25 4.01 -18.15
N GLU A 5 -1.51 5.23 -18.61
CA GLU A 5 -1.26 6.43 -17.81
C GLU A 5 -2.24 6.52 -16.63
N LYS A 6 -3.49 6.09 -16.84
CA LYS A 6 -4.47 5.99 -15.77
C LYS A 6 -4.06 4.97 -14.71
N ILE A 7 -3.56 3.79 -15.10
CA ILE A 7 -3.17 2.77 -14.12
C ILE A 7 -1.91 3.20 -13.33
N LYS A 8 -0.94 3.86 -13.97
CA LYS A 8 0.23 4.44 -13.27
C LYS A 8 -0.19 5.43 -12.19
N HIS A 9 -1.16 6.30 -12.48
CA HIS A 9 -1.69 7.24 -11.50
C HIS A 9 -2.41 6.51 -10.34
N LEU A 10 -3.25 5.53 -10.66
CA LEU A 10 -3.99 4.75 -9.66
C LEU A 10 -3.07 3.93 -8.75
N ILE A 11 -1.97 3.38 -9.27
CA ILE A 11 -0.97 2.65 -8.47
C ILE A 11 -0.41 3.53 -7.35
N GLY A 12 -0.12 4.81 -7.65
CA GLY A 12 0.32 5.76 -6.63
C GLY A 12 -0.70 5.93 -5.50
N HIS A 13 -1.98 6.12 -5.86
CA HIS A 13 -3.07 6.23 -4.88
C HIS A 13 -3.26 4.96 -4.05
N TRP A 14 -3.14 3.77 -4.67
CA TRP A 14 -3.26 2.50 -3.94
C TRP A 14 -2.10 2.25 -2.99
N ILE A 15 -0.89 2.69 -3.32
CA ILE A 15 0.27 2.63 -2.42
C ILE A 15 0.03 3.49 -1.18
N GLU A 16 -0.42 4.73 -1.36
CA GLU A 16 -0.73 5.67 -0.27
C GLU A 16 -1.84 5.11 0.63
N HIS A 17 -3.01 4.82 0.07
CA HIS A 17 -4.14 4.30 0.83
C HIS A 17 -3.87 2.94 1.47
N GLY A 18 -3.10 2.06 0.80
CA GLY A 18 -2.71 0.77 1.37
C GLY A 18 -1.90 0.92 2.65
N ARG A 19 -0.98 1.90 2.70
CA ARG A 19 -0.21 2.23 3.91
C ARG A 19 -1.07 2.86 4.98
N GLU A 20 -1.93 3.82 4.63
CA GLU A 20 -2.86 4.45 5.58
C GLU A 20 -3.74 3.41 6.28
N HIS A 21 -4.33 2.48 5.51
CA HIS A 21 -5.14 1.41 6.08
C HIS A 21 -4.33 0.47 6.99
N ALA A 22 -3.10 0.11 6.60
CA ALA A 22 -2.25 -0.76 7.41
C ALA A 22 -1.92 -0.12 8.77
N ILE A 23 -1.57 1.17 8.79
CA ILE A 23 -1.31 1.94 10.01
C ILE A 23 -2.56 1.97 10.90
N VAL A 24 -3.73 2.29 10.33
CA VAL A 24 -4.99 2.32 11.09
C VAL A 24 -5.30 0.94 11.70
N TYR A 25 -5.05 -0.15 10.98
CA TYR A 25 -5.27 -1.50 11.51
C TYR A 25 -4.33 -1.80 12.68
N GLU A 26 -3.05 -1.43 12.59
CA GLU A 26 -2.08 -1.60 13.68
C GLU A 26 -2.48 -0.78 14.92
N GLU A 27 -2.87 0.48 14.74
CA GLU A 27 -3.34 1.31 15.85
C GLU A 27 -4.56 0.73 16.56
N TRP A 28 -5.52 0.21 15.80
CA TRP A 28 -6.70 -0.41 16.39
C TRP A 28 -6.37 -1.74 17.05
N ALA A 29 -5.49 -2.56 16.46
CA ALA A 29 -5.01 -3.79 17.07
C ALA A 29 -4.41 -3.53 18.46
N GLU A 30 -3.55 -2.51 18.59
CA GLU A 30 -2.97 -2.10 19.86
C GLU A 30 -4.03 -1.62 20.87
N LYS A 31 -4.97 -0.78 20.42
CA LYS A 31 -6.04 -0.26 21.29
C LYS A 31 -6.92 -1.37 21.85
N ILE A 32 -7.23 -2.39 21.04
CA ILE A 32 -8.27 -3.38 21.39
C ILE A 32 -7.71 -4.69 21.95
N GLN A 33 -6.41 -4.97 21.86
CA GLN A 33 -5.82 -6.25 22.30
C GLN A 33 -6.04 -6.58 23.79
N HIS A 34 -6.29 -5.57 24.62
CA HIS A 34 -6.50 -5.72 26.07
C HIS A 34 -7.97 -5.80 26.48
N HIS A 35 -8.90 -5.67 25.52
CA HIS A 35 -10.33 -5.81 25.77
C HIS A 35 -10.76 -7.29 25.75
N ASP A 36 -11.84 -7.61 26.47
CA ASP A 36 -12.46 -8.95 26.43
C ASP A 36 -12.88 -9.29 24.98
N GLY A 37 -12.44 -10.43 24.46
CA GLY A 37 -12.60 -10.82 23.06
C GLY A 37 -11.75 -10.04 22.05
N GLY A 38 -11.00 -9.03 22.48
CA GLY A 38 -10.19 -8.17 21.60
C GLY A 38 -8.95 -8.86 21.02
N ALA A 39 -8.37 -9.84 21.72
CA ALA A 39 -7.14 -10.51 21.27
C ALA A 39 -7.26 -11.15 19.87
N GLU A 40 -8.40 -11.76 19.55
CA GLU A 40 -8.63 -12.37 18.23
C GLU A 40 -8.75 -11.31 17.13
N ILE A 41 -9.50 -10.24 17.41
CA ILE A 41 -9.67 -9.11 16.50
C ILE A 41 -8.32 -8.42 16.25
N ALA A 42 -7.52 -8.20 17.31
CA ALA A 42 -6.21 -7.57 17.21
C ALA A 42 -5.27 -8.43 16.33
N SER A 43 -5.29 -9.75 16.52
CA SER A 43 -4.55 -10.68 15.66
C SER A 43 -4.97 -10.59 14.19
N ALA A 44 -6.27 -10.49 13.92
CA ALA A 44 -6.79 -10.34 12.56
C ALA A 44 -6.36 -9.02 11.93
N LEU A 45 -6.45 -7.91 12.67
CA LEU A 45 -6.02 -6.58 12.23
C LEU A 45 -4.51 -6.54 11.94
N THR A 46 -3.66 -7.05 12.82
CA THR A 46 -2.20 -7.13 12.58
C THR A 46 -1.88 -7.96 11.34
N LYS A 47 -2.57 -9.09 11.12
CA LYS A 47 -2.38 -9.90 9.91
C LYS A 47 -2.81 -9.15 8.65
N ALA A 48 -3.93 -8.44 8.71
CA ALA A 48 -4.42 -7.64 7.58
C ALA A 48 -3.46 -6.49 7.25
N ALA A 49 -2.93 -5.79 8.26
CA ALA A 49 -1.92 -4.73 8.08
C ALA A 49 -0.67 -5.27 7.38
N LYS A 50 -0.14 -6.42 7.84
CA LYS A 50 1.00 -7.08 7.20
C LYS A 50 0.73 -7.38 5.72
N LYS A 51 -0.45 -7.91 5.40
CA LYS A 51 -0.83 -8.23 4.01
C LYS A 51 -0.98 -6.99 3.14
N LEU A 52 -1.45 -5.88 3.70
CA LEU A 52 -1.48 -4.59 3.01
C LEU A 52 -0.08 -4.06 2.72
N TYR A 53 0.84 -4.13 3.70
CA TYR A 53 2.23 -3.74 3.45
C TYR A 53 2.88 -4.60 2.36
N GLU A 54 2.72 -5.92 2.40
CA GLU A 54 3.22 -6.82 1.34
C GLU A 54 2.65 -6.45 -0.04
N SER A 55 1.35 -6.09 -0.10
CA SER A 55 0.72 -5.62 -1.35
C SER A 55 1.32 -4.31 -1.84
N VAL A 56 1.59 -3.37 -0.94
CA VAL A 56 2.21 -2.08 -1.28
C VAL A 56 3.65 -2.27 -1.76
N GLU A 57 4.42 -3.14 -1.12
CA GLU A 57 5.79 -3.47 -1.53
C GLU A 57 5.83 -4.03 -2.96
N CYS A 58 4.89 -4.91 -3.32
CA CYS A 58 4.74 -5.41 -4.68
C CYS A 58 4.51 -4.29 -5.71
N LEU A 59 3.69 -3.29 -5.37
CA LEU A 59 3.42 -2.15 -6.25
C LEU A 59 4.62 -1.20 -6.36
N MET A 60 5.36 -0.99 -5.27
CA MET A 60 6.57 -0.17 -5.26
C MET A 60 7.75 -0.81 -6.01
N ALA A 61 7.77 -2.13 -6.15
CA ALA A 61 8.78 -2.85 -6.92
C ALA A 61 8.62 -2.67 -8.44
N LEU A 62 7.53 -2.04 -8.90
CA LEU A 62 7.36 -1.74 -10.32
C LEU A 62 8.46 -0.77 -10.78
N PRO A 63 9.08 -1.02 -11.95
CA PRO A 63 10.09 -0.12 -12.47
C PRO A 63 9.46 1.25 -12.74
N HIS A 64 9.94 2.27 -12.02
CA HIS A 64 9.66 3.64 -12.40
C HIS A 64 10.36 3.89 -13.74
N GLU A 65 9.59 3.90 -14.84
CA GLU A 65 10.08 4.41 -16.12
C GLU A 65 10.41 5.89 -15.94
N GLN A 66 11.64 6.19 -15.53
CA GLN A 66 12.24 7.48 -15.78
C GLN A 66 12.37 7.58 -17.29
N GLY A 67 11.49 8.37 -17.92
CA GLY A 67 11.54 8.63 -19.35
C GLY A 67 12.93 9.08 -19.74
N HIS A 68 13.73 8.16 -20.30
CA HIS A 68 14.86 8.53 -21.14
C HIS A 68 14.27 9.09 -22.43
N HIS A 69 13.86 10.37 -22.38
CA HIS A 69 13.82 11.21 -23.56
C HIS A 69 15.27 11.35 -24.02
N ARG A 70 15.73 10.35 -24.78
CA ARG A 70 16.95 10.42 -25.56
C ARG A 70 16.67 11.45 -26.65
N HIS A 71 16.95 12.72 -26.34
CA HIS A 71 17.02 13.78 -27.33
C HIS A 71 18.00 13.32 -28.40
N HIS A 72 17.45 12.96 -29.56
CA HIS A 72 18.20 12.80 -30.79
C HIS A 72 18.62 14.22 -31.19
N HIS A 73 19.88 14.56 -30.96
CA HIS A 73 20.49 15.75 -31.55
C HIS A 73 21.36 15.25 -32.71
N GLU A 74 20.88 15.63 -33.90
CA GLU A 74 21.52 15.78 -35.22
C GLU A 74 22.63 14.81 -35.65
#